data_AF-A0A495Z5U7-F1
#
_entry.id   AF-A0A495Z5U7-F1
#
_cell.length_a   1.000
_cell.length_b   1.000
_cell.length_c   1.000
_cell.angle_alpha   90.00
_cell.angle_beta   90.00
_cell.angle_gamma   90.00
#
_symmetry.space_group_name_H-M   'P 1'
#
loop_
_entity.id
_entity.type
_entity.pdbx_description
1 polymer ?
#
loop_
_entity_poly.entity_id
_entity_poly.type
_entity_poly.pdbx_seq_one_letter_code
_entity_poly.pdbx_strand_id
1 'polypeptide(L)' 'MVDEVKARSDRAPIVLTSNEWFRAKQLKDDYFLYVVLNAAMQPELYIIQNPANQITDVTQVTEVIPFLLINLSLCRINF' A
#
# COMPACT_ATOMS: atom_id res chain seq x y z
N MET A 1 -7.98 -9.58 -11.86
CA MET A 1 -7.17 -10.43 -10.96
C MET A 1 -6.80 -9.56 -9.77
N VAL A 2 -7.01 -10.02 -8.54
CA VAL A 2 -6.70 -9.24 -7.32
C VAL A 2 -5.55 -9.94 -6.64
N ASP A 3 -4.41 -9.26 -6.53
CA ASP A 3 -3.20 -9.88 -6.01
C ASP A 3 -2.97 -9.60 -4.52
N GLU A 4 -3.59 -8.58 -3.89
CA GLU A 4 -3.36 -8.24 -2.47
C GLU A 4 -4.46 -7.32 -1.87
N VAL A 5 -4.93 -7.62 -0.64
CA VAL A 5 -5.84 -6.75 0.15
C VAL A 5 -5.26 -6.53 1.54
N LYS A 6 -5.07 -5.28 1.98
CA LYS A 6 -4.64 -4.95 3.35
C LYS A 6 -5.64 -4.02 4.04
N ALA A 7 -6.09 -4.40 5.23
CA ALA A 7 -7.01 -3.62 6.05
C ALA A 7 -6.38 -3.26 7.41
N ARG A 8 -6.63 -2.04 7.88
CA ARG A 8 -6.22 -1.55 9.20
C ARG A 8 -7.36 -0.77 9.86
N SER A 9 -7.42 -0.85 11.19
CA SER A 9 -8.44 -0.19 12.03
C SER A 9 -8.17 1.30 12.23
N ASP A 10 -6.93 1.74 12.01
CA ASP A 10 -6.40 3.08 12.22
C ASP A 10 -5.76 3.66 10.93
N ARG A 11 -5.48 4.97 10.93
CA ARG A 11 -4.73 5.66 9.85
C ARG A 11 -3.21 5.48 9.95
N ALA A 12 -2.76 4.32 10.41
CA ALA A 12 -1.33 4.01 10.50
C ALA A 12 -0.73 3.72 9.10
N PRO A 13 0.59 3.87 8.94
CA PRO A 13 1.28 3.52 7.69
C PRO A 13 1.02 2.06 7.28
N ILE A 14 0.87 1.83 5.98
CA ILE A 14 0.68 0.49 5.42
C ILE A 14 2.01 -0.21 5.27
N VAL A 15 2.09 -1.46 5.73
CA VAL A 15 3.32 -2.25 5.69
C VAL A 15 3.24 -3.24 4.53
N LEU A 16 4.17 -3.19 3.58
CA LEU A 16 4.40 -4.24 2.59
C LEU A 16 5.62 -5.07 2.96
N THR A 17 5.57 -6.38 2.73
CA THR A 17 6.80 -7.19 2.75
C THR A 17 7.66 -6.87 1.55
N SER A 18 8.95 -7.20 1.60
CA SER A 18 9.84 -7.04 0.45
C SER A 18 9.32 -7.75 -0.80
N ASN A 19 8.79 -8.97 -0.67
CA ASN A 19 8.24 -9.71 -1.81
C ASN A 19 7.05 -9.00 -2.47
N GLU A 20 6.13 -8.48 -1.67
CA GLU A 20 4.97 -7.71 -2.16
C GLU A 20 5.43 -6.44 -2.89
N TRP A 21 6.41 -5.72 -2.33
CA TRP A 21 6.97 -4.54 -2.96
C TRP A 21 7.69 -4.84 -4.29
N PHE A 22 8.47 -5.92 -4.33
CA PHE A 22 9.11 -6.36 -5.57
C PHE A 22 8.10 -6.78 -6.63
N ARG A 23 7.03 -7.49 -6.24
CA ARG A 23 5.93 -7.84 -7.16
C ARG A 23 5.23 -6.59 -7.71
N ALA A 24 4.92 -5.62 -6.85
CA ALA A 24 4.33 -4.36 -7.27
C ALA A 24 5.20 -3.62 -8.31
N LYS A 25 6.53 -3.62 -8.12
CA LYS A 25 7.49 -3.04 -9.08
C LYS A 25 7.54 -3.79 -10.41
N GLN A 26 7.37 -5.10 -10.40
CA GLN A 26 7.41 -5.95 -11.59
C GLN A 26 6.12 -5.81 -12.43
N LEU A 27 4.97 -5.85 -11.76
CA LEU A 27 3.65 -5.89 -12.38
C LEU A 27 3.12 -4.50 -12.76
N LYS A 28 3.63 -3.41 -12.15
CA LYS A 28 3.33 -2.02 -12.53
C LYS A 28 1.81 -1.78 -12.65
N ASP A 29 1.32 -1.44 -13.85
CA ASP A 29 -0.07 -1.09 -14.12
C ASP A 29 -1.02 -2.31 -14.01
N ASP A 30 -0.48 -3.52 -13.99
CA ASP A 30 -1.22 -4.76 -13.74
C ASP A 30 -1.35 -5.07 -12.24
N TYR A 31 -0.71 -4.28 -11.37
CA TYR A 31 -0.80 -4.43 -9.91
C TYR A 31 -1.69 -3.35 -9.29
N PHE A 32 -2.70 -3.81 -8.55
CA PHE A 32 -3.60 -2.95 -7.78
C PHE A 32 -3.45 -3.25 -6.29
N LEU A 33 -3.16 -2.21 -5.51
CA LEU A 33 -3.13 -2.26 -4.06
C LEU A 33 -4.45 -1.72 -3.51
N TYR A 34 -5.19 -2.58 -2.82
CA TYR A 34 -6.42 -2.22 -2.12
C TYR A 34 -6.12 -2.01 -0.63
N VAL A 35 -6.38 -0.80 -0.13
CA VAL A 35 -6.20 -0.46 1.29
C VAL A 35 -7.52 -0.01 1.89
N VAL A 36 -7.92 -0.63 3.00
CA VAL A 36 -9.02 -0.15 3.83
C VAL A 36 -8.46 0.48 5.10
N LEU A 37 -8.66 1.78 5.28
CA LEU A 37 -8.35 2.51 6.51
C LEU A 37 -9.60 2.68 7.38
N ASN A 38 -9.41 2.99 8.67
CA ASN A 38 -10.50 3.30 9.60
C ASN A 38 -11.59 2.23 9.66
N ALA A 39 -11.22 0.96 9.43
CA ALA A 39 -12.16 -0.13 9.22
C ALA A 39 -13.15 -0.35 10.38
N ALA A 40 -12.78 0.07 11.60
CA ALA A 40 -13.58 -0.09 12.80
C ALA A 40 -14.65 1.00 13.02
N MET A 41 -14.51 2.18 12.43
CA MET A 41 -15.43 3.31 12.63
C MET A 41 -16.08 3.79 11.33
N GLN A 42 -15.26 4.17 10.36
CA GLN A 42 -15.71 4.69 9.07
C GLN A 42 -14.73 4.20 8.02
N PRO A 43 -14.97 3.01 7.43
CA PRO A 43 -14.03 2.42 6.49
C PRO A 43 -13.85 3.30 5.26
N GLU A 44 -12.60 3.61 4.94
CA GLU A 44 -12.18 4.35 3.75
C GLU A 44 -11.41 3.40 2.83
N LEU A 45 -11.92 3.15 1.63
CA LEU A 45 -11.27 2.28 0.63
C LEU A 45 -10.42 3.11 -0.34
N TYR A 46 -9.15 2.75 -0.46
CA TYR A 46 -8.20 3.28 -1.42
C TYR A 46 -7.81 2.18 -2.40
N ILE A 47 -7.86 2.50 -3.69
CA ILE A 47 -7.43 1.61 -4.77
C ILE A 47 -6.30 2.31 -5.50
N ILE A 48 -5.11 1.73 -5.45
CA ILE A 48 -3.88 2.33 -5.99
C ILE A 48 -3.35 1.42 -7.08
N GLN A 49 -3.45 1.86 -8.32
CA GLN A 49 -2.85 1.19 -9.47
C GLN A 49 -1.37 1.56 -9.55
N ASN A 50 -0.50 0.58 -9.82
CA ASN A 50 0.94 0.81 -9.87
C ASN A 50 1.46 1.56 -8.62
N PRO A 51 1.23 0.98 -7.41
CA PRO A 51 1.61 1.61 -6.15
C PRO A 51 3.12 1.90 -6.07
N ALA A 52 3.94 1.11 -6.78
CA ALA A 52 5.38 1.32 -6.89
C ALA A 52 5.78 2.65 -7.55
N ASN A 53 4.91 3.22 -8.39
CA ASN A 53 5.14 4.50 -9.06
C ASN A 53 4.26 5.64 -8.50
N GLN A 54 3.09 5.32 -7.94
CA GLN A 54 2.17 6.32 -7.38
C GLN A 54 2.52 6.74 -5.94
N ILE A 55 3.21 5.89 -5.18
CA ILE A 55 3.58 6.18 -3.79
C ILE A 55 4.99 6.73 -3.75
N THR A 56 5.11 7.98 -3.33
CA THR A 56 6.38 8.70 -3.23
C THR A 56 7.01 8.65 -1.84
N ASP A 57 6.20 8.43 -0.79
CA ASP A 57 6.66 8.38 0.60
C ASP A 57 6.71 6.93 1.11
N VAL A 58 7.89 6.34 0.96
CA VAL A 58 8.18 4.93 1.17
C VAL A 58 9.39 4.79 2.10
N THR A 59 9.20 4.19 3.27
CA THR A 59 10.29 3.97 4.24
C THR A 59 10.60 2.49 4.39
N GLN A 60 11.86 2.09 4.20
CA GLN A 60 12.30 0.72 4.46
C GLN A 60 12.67 0.56 5.95
N VAL A 61 12.17 -0.49 6.59
CA VAL A 61 12.45 -0.81 7.99
C VAL A 61 13.15 -2.17 8.08
N THR A 62 14.20 -2.25 8.89
CA THR A 62 15.20 -3.34 8.87
C THR A 62 15.09 -4.32 10.06
N GLU A 63 14.00 -4.30 10.83
CA GLU A 63 13.83 -5.21 11.98
C GLU A 63 13.58 -6.66 11.50
N VAL A 64 14.67 -7.39 11.25
CA VAL A 64 14.82 -8.85 11.00
C VAL A 64 14.07 -9.42 9.78
N ILE A 65 13.05 -8.74 9.24
CA ILE A 65 12.42 -9.03 7.94
C ILE A 65 12.18 -7.68 7.27
N PRO A 66 12.70 -7.41 6.06
CA PRO A 66 12.55 -6.09 5.46
C PRO A 66 11.10 -5.85 5.04
N PHE A 67 10.47 -4.92 5.76
CA PHE A 67 9.14 -4.42 5.48
C PHE A 67 9.18 -2.93 5.14
N LEU A 68 8.19 -2.49 4.38
CA LEU A 68 8.12 -1.17 3.77
C LEU A 68 6.89 -0.44 4.29
N LEU A 69 7.08 0.74 4.87
CA LEU A 69 5.99 1.60 5.33
C LEU A 69 5.60 2.58 4.22
N ILE A 70 4.30 2.63 3.93
CA ILE A 70 3.65 3.49 2.95
C ILE A 70 2.76 4.49 3.69
N ASN A 71 3.00 5.77 3.46
CA ASN A 71 2.12 6.83 3.93
C ASN A 71 1.11 7.22 2.83
N LEU A 72 -0.17 6.99 3.09
CA LEU A 72 -1.24 7.27 2.11
C LEU A 72 -1.64 8.73 2.01
N SER A 73 -1.15 9.59 2.91
CA SER A 73 -1.48 11.02 2.97
C SER A 73 -1.01 11.82 1.74
N LEU A 74 -0.11 11.25 0.93
CA LEU A 74 0.55 11.92 -0.19
C LEU A 74 0.23 11.28 -1.55
N CYS A 75 -0.65 10.28 -1.60
CA CYS A 75 -1.06 9.68 -2.87
C CYS A 75 -2.05 10.61 -3.58
N ARG A 76 -1.68 11.08 -4.79
CA ARG A 76 -2.53 11.96 -5.60
C ARG A 76 -3.51 11.10 -6.39
N ILE A 77 -4.69 10.87 -5.82
CA ILE A 77 -5.76 10.07 -6.43
C ILE A 77 -6.51 10.98 -7.40
N ASN A 78 -6.36 10.74 -8.70
CA ASN A 78 -7.27 11.30 -9.70
C ASN A 78 -8.35 10.23 -9.96
N PHE A 79 -9.61 10.58 -9.71
CA PHE A 79 -10.76 9.83 -10.21
C PHE A 79 -11.01 10.19 -11.67
#